data_AF-A0A376JQ40-F1
#
_entry.id   AF-A0A376JQ40-F1
#
_cell.length_a   1.000
_cell.length_b   1.000
_cell.length_c   1.000
_cell.angle_alpha   90.00
_cell.angle_beta   90.00
_cell.angle_gamma   90.00
#
_symmetry.space_group_name_H-M   'P 1'
#
loop_
_entity.id
_entity.type
_entity.pdbx_description
1 polymer ?
#
loop_
_entity_poly.entity_id
_entity_poly.type
_entity_poly.pdbx_seq_one_letter_code
_entity_poly.pdbx_strand_id
1 'polypeptide(L)'
;MLGGFLVGYTILLLKRYIRLPQSMQGLMPIMVLPVLSTIIGGLLMMTLIGKPIAWLQEALIHLLESMQGGSRFLMGAILGAMATFDFGGPVNKTMSLFSDGLLVSGVYGPEAVKFVGSIIPPFGITLSFLLTRHKYTRAEREALKAAFPMGICMITEGVIPIAARDLLRVVGSCVVASAVAGGLIMVWGVESPVPHGGMFVVPLFTHPLLFCLALGIGTVICGVMLSLWKKPVTERDEEFDELSDQKLKDEEITFTLE
;
A
#
# COMPACT_ATOMS: atom_id res chain seq x y z
N MET A 1 -0.58 9.72 12.87
CA MET A 1 -1.58 10.73 12.43
C MET A 1 -2.17 11.54 13.59
N LEU A 2 -2.80 10.90 14.59
CA LEU A 2 -3.38 11.61 15.75
C LEU A 2 -2.40 12.56 16.47
N GLY A 3 -1.14 12.13 16.65
CA GLY A 3 -0.09 12.98 17.24
C GLY A 3 0.26 14.20 16.42
N GLY A 4 0.29 14.05 15.09
CA GLY A 4 0.54 15.16 14.19
C GLY A 4 -0.55 16.22 14.29
N PHE A 5 -1.82 15.80 14.33
CA PHE A 5 -2.94 16.73 14.55
C PHE A 5 -2.88 17.36 15.94
N LEU A 6 -2.65 16.57 17.00
CA LEU A 6 -2.56 17.08 18.36
C LEU A 6 -1.46 18.14 18.50
N VAL A 7 -0.25 17.85 18.01
CA VAL A 7 0.87 18.79 18.03
C VAL A 7 0.55 20.02 17.16
N GLY A 8 -0.03 19.85 15.98
CA GLY A 8 -0.44 20.95 15.11
C GLY A 8 -1.45 21.88 15.76
N TYR A 9 -2.50 21.35 16.38
CA TYR A 9 -3.47 22.14 17.14
C TYR A 9 -2.85 22.79 18.38
N THR A 10 -1.93 22.10 19.05
CA THR A 10 -1.21 22.65 20.20
C THR A 10 -0.37 23.86 19.79
N ILE A 11 0.33 23.79 18.65
CA ILE A 11 1.09 24.92 18.08
C ILE A 11 0.16 26.09 17.76
N LEU A 12 -0.99 25.83 17.13
CA LEU A 12 -1.97 26.87 16.80
C LEU A 12 -2.47 27.59 18.06
N LEU A 13 -2.71 26.83 19.14
CA LEU A 13 -3.19 27.35 20.42
C LEU A 13 -2.09 28.17 21.13
N LEU A 14 -0.87 27.66 21.18
CA LEU A 14 0.30 28.37 21.72
C LEU A 14 0.56 29.69 20.98
N LYS A 15 0.48 29.69 19.64
CA LYS A 15 0.64 30.91 18.82
C LYS A 15 -0.46 31.95 19.09
N ARG A 16 -1.67 31.50 19.44
CA ARG A 16 -2.80 32.38 19.74
C ARG A 16 -2.70 33.02 21.14
N TYR A 17 -2.22 32.27 22.13
CA TYR A 17 -2.17 32.71 23.53
C TYR A 17 -0.83 33.37 23.94
N ILE A 18 0.29 32.99 23.33
CA ILE A 18 1.61 33.54 23.68
C ILE A 18 1.94 34.71 22.75
N ARG A 19 1.92 35.93 23.31
CA ARG A 19 2.40 37.15 22.62
C ARG A 19 3.72 37.58 23.23
N LEU A 20 4.78 37.54 22.43
CA LEU A 20 6.11 37.99 22.81
C LEU A 20 6.35 39.44 22.37
N PRO A 21 7.13 40.23 23.12
CA PRO A 21 7.52 41.58 22.73
C PRO A 21 8.35 41.58 21.43
N GLN A 22 8.34 42.70 20.69
CA GLN A 22 8.95 42.82 19.35
C GLN A 22 10.40 42.32 19.25
N SER A 23 11.20 42.50 20.30
CA SER A 23 12.59 42.04 20.39
C SER A 23 12.76 40.51 20.46
N MET A 24 11.72 39.78 20.84
CA MET A 24 11.76 38.32 21.09
C MET A 24 10.90 37.52 20.11
N GLN A 25 10.30 38.16 19.10
CA GLN A 25 9.44 37.46 18.13
C GLN A 25 10.19 36.39 17.33
N GLY A 26 11.49 36.59 17.08
CA GLY A 26 12.34 35.59 16.44
C GLY A 26 12.50 34.28 17.23
N LEU A 27 12.40 34.32 18.56
CA LEU A 27 12.47 33.11 19.40
C LEU A 27 11.20 32.25 19.34
N MET A 28 10.08 32.82 18.88
CA MET A 28 8.78 32.15 18.90
C MET A 28 8.77 30.85 18.04
N PRO A 29 9.11 30.87 16.74
CA PRO A 29 9.14 29.66 15.92
C PRO A 29 10.37 28.78 16.15
N ILE A 30 11.48 29.35 16.64
CA ILE A 30 12.75 28.62 16.79
C ILE A 30 12.79 27.81 18.09
N MET A 31 12.26 28.36 19.19
CA MET A 31 12.43 27.78 20.52
C MET A 31 11.10 27.59 21.25
N VAL A 32 10.29 28.63 21.36
CA VAL A 32 9.10 28.60 22.24
C VAL A 32 8.06 27.62 21.74
N LEU A 33 7.70 27.68 20.44
CA LEU A 33 6.70 26.77 19.87
C LEU A 33 7.19 25.32 19.81
N PRO A 34 8.41 25.00 19.30
CA PRO A 34 8.89 23.63 19.29
C PRO A 34 9.01 23.01 20.69
N VAL A 35 9.57 23.74 21.67
CA VAL A 35 9.76 23.22 23.03
C VAL A 35 8.43 22.98 23.73
N LEU A 36 7.54 23.99 23.75
CA LEU A 36 6.26 23.85 24.45
C LEU A 36 5.33 22.84 23.76
N SER A 37 5.30 22.81 22.42
CA SER A 37 4.49 21.81 21.70
C SER A 37 5.03 20.40 21.87
N THR A 38 6.36 20.20 21.97
CA THR A 38 6.95 18.89 22.24
C THR A 38 6.69 18.45 23.67
N ILE A 39 6.79 19.35 24.67
CA ILE A 39 6.47 19.02 26.07
C ILE A 39 4.99 18.68 26.20
N ILE A 40 4.09 19.54 25.75
CA ILE A 40 2.64 19.33 25.88
C ILE A 40 2.20 18.11 25.06
N GLY A 41 2.62 18.05 23.79
CA GLY A 41 2.28 16.97 22.87
C GLY A 41 2.85 15.63 23.33
N GLY A 42 4.11 15.61 23.78
CA GLY A 42 4.76 14.43 24.34
C GLY A 42 4.10 13.95 25.63
N LEU A 43 3.80 14.86 26.58
CA LEU A 43 3.15 14.50 27.83
C LEU A 43 1.75 13.93 27.61
N LEU A 44 0.95 14.56 26.74
CA LEU A 44 -0.38 14.09 26.36
C LEU A 44 -0.32 12.74 25.64
N MET A 45 0.65 12.58 24.73
CA MET A 45 0.86 11.31 24.04
C MET A 45 1.30 10.19 24.98
N MET A 46 2.17 10.45 25.94
CA MET A 46 2.63 9.41 26.86
C MET A 46 1.57 9.04 27.92
N THR A 47 0.77 10.01 28.38
CA THR A 47 -0.12 9.79 29.53
C THR A 47 -1.55 9.45 29.14
N LEU A 48 -2.14 10.17 28.18
CA LEU A 48 -3.56 10.10 27.86
C LEU A 48 -3.85 9.20 26.66
N ILE A 49 -3.01 9.29 25.62
CA ILE A 49 -3.26 8.62 24.32
C ILE A 49 -2.43 7.35 24.16
N GLY A 50 -1.21 7.31 24.67
CA GLY A 50 -0.29 6.19 24.49
C GLY A 50 -0.78 4.93 25.19
N LYS A 51 -1.33 5.05 26.40
CA LYS A 51 -1.90 3.91 27.16
C LYS A 51 -3.02 3.18 26.42
N PRO A 52 -4.09 3.84 25.93
CA PRO A 52 -5.13 3.14 25.18
C PRO A 52 -4.63 2.57 23.84
N ILE A 53 -3.65 3.22 23.18
CA ILE A 53 -3.03 2.68 21.97
C ILE A 53 -2.24 1.40 22.27
N ALA A 54 -1.40 1.43 23.30
CA ALA A 54 -0.62 0.25 23.71
C ALA A 54 -1.53 -0.91 24.12
N TRP A 55 -2.58 -0.64 24.90
CA TRP A 55 -3.58 -1.65 25.27
C TRP A 55 -4.27 -2.26 24.03
N LEU A 56 -4.66 -1.42 23.07
CA LEU A 56 -5.27 -1.90 21.82
C LEU A 56 -4.28 -2.76 21.01
N GLN A 57 -3.02 -2.37 20.96
CA GLN A 57 -1.95 -3.10 20.28
C GLN A 57 -1.71 -4.46 20.94
N GLU A 58 -1.62 -4.52 22.26
CA GLU A 58 -1.54 -5.79 23.02
C GLU A 58 -2.77 -6.67 22.78
N ALA A 59 -3.98 -6.10 22.77
CA ALA A 59 -5.20 -6.85 22.48
C ALA A 59 -5.19 -7.45 21.07
N LEU A 60 -4.68 -6.72 20.07
CA LEU A 60 -4.53 -7.19 18.70
C LEU A 60 -3.48 -8.30 18.59
N ILE A 61 -2.36 -8.16 19.29
CA ILE A 61 -1.31 -9.19 19.35
C ILE A 61 -1.88 -10.46 19.97
N HIS A 62 -2.55 -10.36 21.13
CA HIS A 62 -3.21 -11.52 21.75
C HIS A 62 -4.27 -12.15 20.84
N LEU A 63 -5.04 -11.34 20.11
CA LEU A 63 -5.97 -11.86 19.12
C LEU A 63 -5.22 -12.68 18.06
N LEU A 64 -4.16 -12.13 17.46
CA LEU A 64 -3.33 -12.81 16.44
C LEU A 64 -2.68 -14.09 16.97
N GLU A 65 -2.16 -14.08 18.18
CA GLU A 65 -1.55 -15.25 18.83
C GLU A 65 -2.57 -16.34 19.14
N SER A 66 -3.77 -15.96 19.59
CA SER A 66 -4.86 -16.88 19.91
C SER A 66 -5.48 -17.55 18.68
N MET A 67 -5.22 -17.02 17.49
CA MET A 67 -5.75 -17.56 16.24
C MET A 67 -5.07 -18.87 15.85
N GLN A 68 -5.87 -19.83 15.39
CA GLN A 68 -5.42 -21.12 14.90
C GLN A 68 -5.98 -21.37 13.50
N GLY A 69 -5.15 -21.91 12.61
CA GLY A 69 -5.55 -22.42 11.28
C GLY A 69 -6.47 -21.47 10.50
N GLY A 70 -7.76 -21.80 10.44
CA GLY A 70 -8.76 -21.09 9.63
C GLY A 70 -8.95 -19.61 9.98
N SER A 71 -8.79 -19.19 11.24
CA SER A 71 -8.87 -17.77 11.57
C SER A 71 -7.65 -17.01 11.05
N ARG A 72 -6.44 -17.60 11.11
CA ARG A 72 -5.21 -16.99 10.55
C ARG A 72 -5.35 -16.78 9.05
N PHE A 73 -5.92 -17.76 8.36
CA PHE A 73 -6.25 -17.62 6.93
C PHE A 73 -7.17 -16.42 6.69
N LEU A 74 -8.26 -16.32 7.43
CA LEU A 74 -9.23 -15.23 7.25
C LEU A 74 -8.60 -13.85 7.49
N MET A 75 -7.78 -13.70 8.53
CA MET A 75 -7.07 -12.45 8.79
C MET A 75 -6.09 -12.11 7.66
N GLY A 76 -5.27 -13.08 7.24
CA GLY A 76 -4.37 -12.89 6.11
C GLY A 76 -5.11 -12.54 4.83
N ALA A 77 -6.29 -13.11 4.63
CA ALA A 77 -7.14 -12.82 3.49
C ALA A 77 -7.70 -11.40 3.51
N ILE A 78 -8.13 -10.90 4.68
CA ILE A 78 -8.58 -9.52 4.83
C ILE A 78 -7.42 -8.55 4.59
N LEU A 79 -6.26 -8.79 5.20
CA LEU A 79 -5.07 -7.96 5.02
C LEU A 79 -4.60 -7.94 3.56
N GLY A 80 -4.55 -9.10 2.92
CA GLY A 80 -4.20 -9.23 1.50
C GLY A 80 -5.21 -8.52 0.59
N ALA A 81 -6.51 -8.63 0.87
CA ALA A 81 -7.54 -7.91 0.13
C ALA A 81 -7.37 -6.38 0.24
N MET A 82 -7.15 -5.87 1.45
CA MET A 82 -6.93 -4.44 1.71
C MET A 82 -5.68 -3.91 1.00
N ALA A 83 -4.63 -4.71 0.90
CA ALA A 83 -3.37 -4.35 0.25
C ALA A 83 -3.54 -3.93 -1.22
N THR A 84 -4.42 -4.63 -1.93
CA THR A 84 -4.59 -4.46 -3.38
C THR A 84 -5.82 -3.68 -3.79
N PHE A 85 -6.64 -3.27 -2.83
CA PHE A 85 -7.95 -2.69 -3.13
C PHE A 85 -7.85 -1.42 -3.98
N ASP A 86 -6.85 -0.57 -3.71
CA ASP A 86 -6.68 0.74 -4.33
C ASP A 86 -5.25 1.03 -4.81
N PHE A 87 -4.44 -0.01 -5.02
CA PHE A 87 -3.07 0.05 -5.60
C PHE A 87 -2.14 1.13 -5.01
N GLY A 88 -2.28 1.46 -3.72
CA GLY A 88 -1.49 2.52 -3.08
C GLY A 88 -2.31 3.61 -2.38
N GLY A 89 -3.63 3.56 -2.50
CA GLY A 89 -4.55 4.51 -1.90
C GLY A 89 -4.76 4.35 -0.37
N PRO A 90 -5.80 4.99 0.18
CA PRO A 90 -6.06 5.04 1.62
C PRO A 90 -6.22 3.66 2.29
N VAL A 91 -6.85 2.69 1.62
CA VAL A 91 -7.08 1.34 2.17
C VAL A 91 -5.77 0.59 2.28
N ASN A 92 -4.95 0.59 1.21
CA ASN A 92 -3.63 -0.03 1.25
C ASN A 92 -2.72 0.63 2.31
N LYS A 93 -2.71 1.97 2.39
CA LYS A 93 -1.92 2.67 3.41
C LYS A 93 -2.40 2.38 4.83
N THR A 94 -3.69 2.20 5.04
CA THR A 94 -4.24 1.80 6.35
C THR A 94 -3.73 0.41 6.75
N MET A 95 -3.77 -0.54 5.83
CA MET A 95 -3.21 -1.88 6.08
C MET A 95 -1.70 -1.83 6.31
N SER A 96 -0.96 -1.06 5.51
CA SER A 96 0.50 -0.93 5.64
C SER A 96 0.88 -0.35 7.01
N LEU A 97 0.20 0.69 7.46
CA LEU A 97 0.41 1.28 8.79
C LEU A 97 0.07 0.30 9.92
N PHE A 98 -0.95 -0.53 9.73
CA PHE A 98 -1.28 -1.60 10.67
C PHE A 98 -0.16 -2.65 10.76
N SER A 99 0.34 -3.13 9.62
CA SER A 99 1.45 -4.09 9.57
C SER A 99 2.75 -3.50 10.13
N ASP A 100 3.10 -2.27 9.77
CA ASP A 100 4.27 -1.56 10.30
C ASP A 100 4.17 -1.36 11.83
N GLY A 101 2.97 -1.09 12.34
CA GLY A 101 2.73 -0.98 13.78
C GLY A 101 2.98 -2.30 14.51
N LEU A 102 2.51 -3.41 13.94
CA LEU A 102 2.73 -4.75 14.48
C LEU A 102 4.18 -5.22 14.37
N LEU A 103 4.90 -4.82 13.31
CA LEU A 103 6.33 -5.05 13.13
C LEU A 103 7.15 -4.49 14.31
N VAL A 104 6.82 -3.27 14.77
CA VAL A 104 7.48 -2.64 15.93
C VAL A 104 7.22 -3.42 17.23
N SER A 105 6.10 -4.13 17.32
CA SER A 105 5.77 -5.02 18.43
C SER A 105 6.31 -6.44 18.30
N GLY A 106 7.09 -6.74 17.25
CA GLY A 106 7.66 -8.07 17.03
C GLY A 106 6.71 -9.07 16.36
N VAL A 107 5.59 -8.62 15.78
CA VAL A 107 4.68 -9.47 15.02
C VAL A 107 4.90 -9.25 13.53
N TYR A 108 5.51 -10.24 12.88
CA TYR A 108 6.07 -10.11 11.52
C TYR A 108 5.22 -10.73 10.39
N GLY A 109 4.17 -11.48 10.73
CA GLY A 109 3.29 -12.14 9.75
C GLY A 109 2.52 -11.16 8.84
N PRO A 110 1.81 -10.15 9.39
CA PRO A 110 1.10 -9.14 8.60
C PRO A 110 1.99 -8.37 7.63
N GLU A 111 3.28 -8.25 7.97
CA GLU A 111 4.27 -7.60 7.14
C GLU A 111 4.59 -8.44 5.88
N ALA A 112 4.71 -9.77 6.01
CA ALA A 112 4.84 -10.65 4.85
C ALA A 112 3.60 -10.61 3.93
N VAL A 113 2.39 -10.41 4.48
CA VAL A 113 1.15 -10.24 3.69
C VAL A 113 1.19 -8.96 2.86
N LYS A 114 1.75 -7.88 3.42
CA LYS A 114 1.93 -6.60 2.71
C LYS A 114 2.73 -6.80 1.40
N PHE A 115 3.79 -7.59 1.46
CA PHE A 115 4.64 -7.86 0.28
C PHE A 115 3.88 -8.55 -0.85
N VAL A 116 3.10 -9.60 -0.58
CA VAL A 116 2.33 -10.26 -1.66
C VAL A 116 1.26 -9.34 -2.22
N GLY A 117 0.62 -8.54 -1.37
CA GLY A 117 -0.34 -7.54 -1.81
C GLY A 117 0.26 -6.56 -2.82
N SER A 118 1.53 -6.16 -2.63
CA SER A 118 2.16 -5.22 -3.56
C SER A 118 2.73 -5.87 -4.82
N ILE A 119 3.12 -7.14 -4.77
CA ILE A 119 3.80 -7.82 -5.89
C ILE A 119 2.80 -8.57 -6.80
N ILE A 120 1.70 -9.09 -6.24
CA ILE A 120 0.69 -9.85 -7.01
C ILE A 120 0.06 -9.02 -8.14
N PRO A 121 -0.36 -7.76 -7.98
CA PRO A 121 -1.00 -7.02 -9.07
C PRO A 121 -0.14 -6.92 -10.33
N PRO A 122 1.10 -6.39 -10.28
CA PRO A 122 1.93 -6.31 -11.49
C PRO A 122 2.24 -7.70 -12.05
N PHE A 123 2.59 -8.68 -11.21
CA PHE A 123 2.92 -10.03 -11.69
C PHE A 123 1.72 -10.75 -12.31
N GLY A 124 0.55 -10.67 -11.66
CA GLY A 124 -0.68 -11.31 -12.10
C GLY A 124 -1.20 -10.72 -13.39
N ILE A 125 -1.12 -9.40 -13.56
CA ILE A 125 -1.52 -8.74 -14.81
C ILE A 125 -0.51 -9.04 -15.92
N THR A 126 0.78 -9.11 -15.61
CA THR A 126 1.78 -9.58 -16.57
C THR A 126 1.49 -11.00 -17.03
N LEU A 127 1.14 -11.91 -16.11
CA LEU A 127 0.74 -13.26 -16.47
C LEU A 127 -0.54 -13.29 -17.32
N SER A 128 -1.55 -12.50 -16.96
CA SER A 128 -2.79 -12.38 -17.73
C SER A 128 -2.53 -11.87 -19.15
N PHE A 129 -1.64 -10.90 -19.30
CA PHE A 129 -1.20 -10.41 -20.60
C PHE A 129 -0.50 -11.49 -21.42
N LEU A 130 0.40 -12.28 -20.81
CA LEU A 130 1.08 -13.37 -21.51
C LEU A 130 0.10 -14.43 -22.02
N LEU A 131 -0.95 -14.74 -21.24
CA LEU A 131 -1.99 -15.70 -21.61
C LEU A 131 -2.97 -15.14 -22.66
N THR A 132 -3.34 -13.87 -22.56
CA THR A 132 -4.41 -13.26 -23.36
C THR A 132 -3.99 -11.95 -24.02
N ARG A 133 -2.86 -11.96 -24.75
CA ARG A 133 -2.28 -10.77 -25.41
C ARG A 133 -3.26 -9.94 -26.27
N HIS A 134 -4.24 -10.60 -26.89
CA HIS A 134 -5.27 -9.97 -27.73
C HIS A 134 -6.30 -9.14 -26.93
N LYS A 135 -6.30 -9.24 -25.60
CA LYS A 135 -7.17 -8.48 -24.68
C LYS A 135 -6.51 -7.24 -24.10
N TYR A 136 -5.35 -6.85 -24.63
CA TYR A 136 -4.59 -5.70 -24.15
C TYR A 136 -4.21 -4.76 -25.29
N THR A 137 -4.49 -3.47 -25.10
CA THR A 137 -4.18 -2.42 -26.10
C THR A 137 -2.70 -2.11 -26.17
N ARG A 138 -2.28 -1.32 -27.16
CA ARG A 138 -0.89 -0.86 -27.28
C ARG A 138 -0.44 -0.05 -26.05
N ALA A 139 -1.26 0.88 -25.56
CA ALA A 139 -0.94 1.66 -24.37
C ALA A 139 -0.79 0.78 -23.12
N GLU A 140 -1.71 -0.19 -22.91
CA GLU A 140 -1.61 -1.13 -21.79
C GLU A 140 -0.34 -2.00 -21.87
N ARG A 141 0.08 -2.39 -23.08
CA ARG A 141 1.31 -3.15 -23.30
C ARG A 141 2.55 -2.36 -22.92
N GLU A 142 2.61 -1.08 -23.29
CA GLU A 142 3.73 -0.21 -22.91
C GLU A 142 3.75 0.05 -21.40
N ALA A 143 2.59 0.33 -20.79
CA ALA A 143 2.48 0.48 -19.34
C ALA A 143 2.97 -0.77 -18.59
N LEU A 144 2.63 -1.96 -19.10
CA LEU A 144 3.00 -3.23 -18.47
C LEU A 144 4.51 -3.50 -18.48
N LYS A 145 5.24 -3.05 -19.51
CA LYS A 145 6.71 -3.19 -19.55
C LYS A 145 7.38 -2.45 -18.39
N ALA A 146 6.80 -1.31 -17.97
CA ALA A 146 7.27 -0.56 -16.81
C ALA A 146 6.70 -1.14 -15.49
N ALA A 147 5.45 -1.61 -15.49
CA ALA A 147 4.77 -2.16 -14.31
C ALA A 147 5.46 -3.39 -13.73
N PHE A 148 5.99 -4.28 -14.58
CA PHE A 148 6.59 -5.52 -14.10
C PHE A 148 7.87 -5.29 -13.25
N PRO A 149 8.89 -4.53 -13.72
CA PRO A 149 10.04 -4.16 -12.88
C PRO A 149 9.65 -3.39 -11.63
N MET A 150 8.66 -2.48 -11.72
CA MET A 150 8.12 -1.77 -10.55
C MET A 150 7.56 -2.73 -9.50
N GLY A 151 6.87 -3.79 -9.94
CA GLY A 151 6.37 -4.85 -9.06
C GLY A 151 7.47 -5.59 -8.30
N ILE A 152 8.62 -5.84 -8.93
CA ILE A 152 9.79 -6.44 -8.26
C ILE A 152 10.24 -5.56 -7.10
N CYS A 153 10.16 -4.24 -7.25
CA CYS A 153 10.50 -3.26 -6.22
C CYS A 153 9.35 -2.95 -5.24
N MET A 154 8.25 -3.71 -5.26
CA MET A 154 7.07 -3.48 -4.40
C MET A 154 6.29 -2.20 -4.72
N ILE A 155 6.35 -1.72 -5.97
CA ILE A 155 5.63 -0.54 -6.44
C ILE A 155 4.40 -1.00 -7.23
N THR A 156 3.21 -0.79 -6.67
CA THR A 156 1.92 -1.19 -7.26
C THR A 156 1.34 -0.14 -8.20
N GLU A 157 1.82 1.09 -8.11
CA GLU A 157 1.27 2.25 -8.81
C GLU A 157 1.43 2.14 -10.32
N GLY A 158 2.44 1.40 -10.80
CA GLY A 158 2.65 1.12 -12.23
C GLY A 158 1.49 0.40 -12.91
N VAL A 159 0.56 -0.15 -12.12
CA VAL A 159 -0.61 -0.89 -12.58
C VAL A 159 -1.83 0.00 -12.77
N ILE A 160 -1.85 1.19 -12.16
CA ILE A 160 -2.99 2.12 -12.18
C ILE A 160 -3.46 2.45 -13.61
N PRO A 161 -2.57 2.71 -14.59
CA PRO A 161 -3.01 2.99 -15.97
C PRO A 161 -3.80 1.83 -16.60
N ILE A 162 -3.45 0.59 -16.26
CA ILE A 162 -4.14 -0.62 -16.74
C ILE A 162 -5.46 -0.81 -15.98
N ALA A 163 -5.44 -0.59 -14.68
CA ALA A 163 -6.63 -0.67 -13.84
C ALA A 163 -7.67 0.41 -14.19
N ALA A 164 -7.26 1.60 -14.61
CA ALA A 164 -8.18 2.69 -14.96
C ALA A 164 -9.15 2.32 -16.10
N ARG A 165 -8.76 1.40 -16.99
CA ARG A 165 -9.58 0.97 -18.13
C ARG A 165 -10.59 -0.12 -17.78
N ASP A 166 -10.23 -1.05 -16.89
CA ASP A 166 -11.12 -2.13 -16.43
C ASP A 166 -11.01 -2.31 -14.91
N LEU A 167 -11.39 -1.27 -14.16
CA LEU A 167 -11.15 -1.17 -12.71
C LEU A 167 -11.74 -2.35 -11.96
N LEU A 168 -13.00 -2.69 -12.23
CA LEU A 168 -13.71 -3.70 -11.48
C LEU A 168 -13.09 -5.09 -11.65
N ARG A 169 -12.64 -5.45 -12.86
CA ARG A 169 -12.05 -6.77 -13.11
C ARG A 169 -10.60 -6.85 -12.68
N VAL A 170 -9.84 -5.78 -12.86
CA VAL A 170 -8.43 -5.73 -12.44
C VAL A 170 -8.35 -5.74 -10.91
N VAL A 171 -9.05 -4.83 -10.23
CA VAL A 171 -9.10 -4.77 -8.76
C VAL A 171 -9.68 -6.07 -8.21
N GLY A 172 -10.82 -6.53 -8.74
CA GLY A 172 -11.46 -7.76 -8.26
C GLY A 172 -10.55 -8.99 -8.34
N SER A 173 -9.82 -9.15 -9.44
CA SER A 173 -8.87 -10.27 -9.61
C SER A 173 -7.67 -10.15 -8.67
N CYS A 174 -7.13 -8.95 -8.49
CA CYS A 174 -6.01 -8.69 -7.58
C CYS A 174 -6.42 -8.92 -6.12
N VAL A 175 -7.59 -8.44 -5.71
CA VAL A 175 -8.12 -8.58 -4.35
C VAL A 175 -8.33 -10.04 -3.99
N VAL A 176 -8.96 -10.83 -4.86
CA VAL A 176 -9.18 -12.26 -4.61
C VAL A 176 -7.85 -13.01 -4.53
N ALA A 177 -6.93 -12.74 -5.45
CA ALA A 177 -5.61 -13.36 -5.47
C ALA A 177 -4.78 -13.04 -4.22
N SER A 178 -4.73 -11.77 -3.82
CA SER A 178 -3.99 -11.32 -2.64
C SER A 178 -4.64 -11.80 -1.35
N ALA A 179 -5.96 -11.93 -1.30
CA ALA A 179 -6.65 -12.52 -0.17
C ALA A 179 -6.24 -14.00 0.01
N VAL A 180 -6.22 -14.79 -1.07
CA VAL A 180 -5.78 -16.19 -0.99
C VAL A 180 -4.31 -16.28 -0.58
N ALA A 181 -3.42 -15.52 -1.22
CA ALA A 181 -1.99 -15.54 -0.91
C ALA A 181 -1.69 -15.04 0.53
N GLY A 182 -2.34 -13.97 0.97
CA GLY A 182 -2.21 -13.44 2.32
C GLY A 182 -2.69 -14.42 3.38
N GLY A 183 -3.81 -15.10 3.12
CA GLY A 183 -4.29 -16.18 3.98
C GLY A 183 -3.31 -17.34 4.08
N LEU A 184 -2.71 -17.76 2.96
CA LEU A 184 -1.68 -18.81 2.95
C LEU A 184 -0.44 -18.40 3.75
N ILE A 185 0.04 -17.15 3.59
CA ILE A 185 1.17 -16.61 4.35
C ILE A 185 0.94 -16.70 5.85
N MET A 186 -0.23 -16.28 6.33
CA MET A 186 -0.57 -16.30 7.74
C MET A 186 -0.74 -17.72 8.30
N VAL A 187 -1.23 -18.67 7.49
CA VAL A 187 -1.34 -20.08 7.88
C VAL A 187 0.04 -20.75 7.92
N TRP A 188 0.89 -20.47 6.94
CA TRP A 188 2.23 -21.04 6.83
C TRP A 188 3.25 -20.38 7.76
N GLY A 189 2.88 -19.33 8.49
CA GLY A 189 3.77 -18.64 9.42
C GLY A 189 4.95 -17.96 8.73
N VAL A 190 4.73 -17.47 7.51
CA VAL A 190 5.75 -16.71 6.78
C VAL A 190 5.83 -15.31 7.39
N GLU A 191 7.02 -14.88 7.76
CA GLU A 191 7.27 -13.62 8.46
C GLU A 191 8.35 -12.80 7.76
N SER A 192 8.17 -11.48 7.74
CA SER A 192 9.15 -10.52 7.20
C SER A 192 9.68 -9.60 8.30
N PRO A 193 11.01 -9.58 8.55
CA PRO A 193 11.61 -8.66 9.51
C PRO A 193 11.81 -7.24 8.94
N VAL A 194 11.58 -7.04 7.64
CA VAL A 194 11.84 -5.77 6.94
C VAL A 194 10.52 -5.18 6.46
N PRO A 195 10.31 -3.86 6.62
CA PRO A 195 9.04 -3.25 6.24
C PRO A 195 8.89 -3.06 4.72
N HIS A 196 9.99 -2.94 3.97
CA HIS A 196 9.97 -2.65 2.54
C HIS A 196 11.24 -3.19 1.88
N GLY A 197 11.19 -3.52 0.60
CA GLY A 197 12.38 -3.96 -0.14
C GLY A 197 12.11 -4.85 -1.36
N GLY A 198 10.84 -5.15 -1.64
CA GLY A 198 10.44 -5.95 -2.79
C GLY A 198 11.00 -7.36 -2.80
N MET A 199 11.14 -7.95 -3.97
CA MET A 199 11.65 -9.31 -4.13
C MET A 199 13.10 -9.49 -3.65
N PHE A 200 13.86 -8.39 -3.50
CA PHE A 200 15.26 -8.43 -3.08
C PHE A 200 15.45 -8.84 -1.62
N VAL A 201 14.46 -8.59 -0.77
CA VAL A 201 14.53 -8.92 0.67
C VAL A 201 13.87 -10.24 1.01
N VAL A 202 13.26 -10.94 0.03
CA VAL A 202 12.62 -12.25 0.23
C VAL A 202 13.54 -13.27 0.90
N PRO A 203 14.85 -13.36 0.60
CA PRO A 203 15.75 -14.30 1.28
C PRO A 203 15.90 -14.07 2.80
N LEU A 204 15.51 -12.89 3.30
CA LEU A 204 15.56 -12.55 4.74
C LEU A 204 14.32 -13.03 5.51
N PHE A 205 13.31 -13.58 4.83
CA PHE A 205 12.08 -14.03 5.45
C PHE A 205 12.30 -15.36 6.19
N THR A 206 11.45 -15.69 7.15
CA THR A 206 11.55 -16.97 7.90
C THR A 206 11.41 -18.19 6.98
N HIS A 207 10.48 -18.13 6.04
CA HIS A 207 10.18 -19.20 5.08
C HIS A 207 10.10 -18.66 3.64
N PRO A 208 11.23 -18.32 3.02
CA PRO A 208 11.27 -17.64 1.73
C PRO A 208 10.68 -18.47 0.58
N LEU A 209 10.82 -19.79 0.64
CA LEU A 209 10.24 -20.69 -0.37
C LEU A 209 8.72 -20.74 -0.29
N LEU A 210 8.14 -20.74 0.93
CA LEU A 210 6.70 -20.70 1.13
C LEU A 210 6.12 -19.34 0.74
N PHE A 211 6.86 -18.25 0.97
CA PHE A 211 6.53 -16.93 0.45
C PHE A 211 6.43 -16.95 -1.08
N CYS A 212 7.47 -17.43 -1.77
CA CYS A 212 7.48 -17.52 -3.23
C CYS A 212 6.37 -18.42 -3.76
N LEU A 213 6.03 -19.50 -3.05
CA LEU A 213 4.92 -20.37 -3.40
C LEU A 213 3.57 -19.65 -3.26
N ALA A 214 3.33 -18.95 -2.15
CA ALA A 214 2.11 -18.17 -1.93
C ALA A 214 1.97 -17.05 -2.96
N LEU A 215 3.06 -16.34 -3.24
CA LEU A 215 3.14 -15.33 -4.29
C LEU A 215 2.79 -15.94 -5.65
N GLY A 216 3.40 -17.07 -6.01
CA GLY A 216 3.15 -17.77 -7.26
C GLY A 216 1.69 -18.21 -7.41
N ILE A 217 1.10 -18.78 -6.35
CA ILE A 217 -0.32 -19.16 -6.33
C ILE A 217 -1.21 -17.92 -6.54
N GLY A 218 -0.95 -16.83 -5.80
CA GLY A 218 -1.68 -15.57 -5.97
C GLY A 218 -1.55 -14.99 -7.38
N THR A 219 -0.33 -14.93 -7.92
CA THR A 219 -0.06 -14.49 -9.29
C THR A 219 -0.83 -15.31 -10.32
N VAL A 220 -0.85 -16.64 -10.18
CA VAL A 220 -1.61 -17.53 -11.07
C VAL A 220 -3.11 -17.28 -10.96
N ILE A 221 -3.66 -17.17 -9.74
CA ILE A 221 -5.08 -16.87 -9.52
C ILE A 221 -5.44 -15.53 -10.18
N CYS A 222 -4.66 -14.48 -9.93
CA CYS A 222 -4.89 -13.16 -10.52
C CYS A 222 -4.83 -13.23 -12.05
N GLY A 223 -3.79 -13.89 -12.60
CA GLY A 223 -3.56 -13.98 -14.03
C GLY A 223 -4.65 -14.75 -14.76
N VAL A 224 -5.07 -15.90 -14.23
CA VAL A 224 -6.12 -16.73 -14.81
C VAL A 224 -7.48 -16.06 -14.67
N MET A 225 -7.82 -15.54 -13.49
CA MET A 225 -9.11 -14.89 -13.26
C MET A 225 -9.29 -13.66 -14.16
N LEU A 226 -8.26 -12.82 -14.26
CA LEU A 226 -8.28 -11.68 -15.16
C LEU A 226 -8.33 -12.11 -16.63
N SER A 227 -7.58 -13.14 -17.02
CA SER A 227 -7.61 -13.68 -18.38
C SER A 227 -8.99 -14.22 -18.78
N LEU A 228 -9.71 -14.84 -17.86
CA LEU A 228 -11.04 -15.41 -18.13
C LEU A 228 -12.09 -14.31 -18.30
N TRP A 229 -12.10 -13.28 -17.45
CA TRP A 229 -13.20 -12.31 -17.43
C TRP A 229 -12.89 -10.96 -18.10
N LYS A 230 -11.62 -10.64 -18.38
CA LYS A 230 -11.28 -9.48 -19.23
C LYS A 230 -11.85 -9.70 -20.63
N LYS A 231 -12.47 -8.66 -21.19
CA LYS A 231 -13.06 -8.70 -22.54
C LYS A 231 -11.96 -8.46 -23.59
N PRO A 232 -12.11 -9.01 -24.80
CA PRO A 232 -11.21 -8.68 -25.91
C PRO A 232 -11.30 -7.19 -26.23
N VAL A 233 -10.17 -6.64 -26.66
CA VAL A 233 -10.04 -5.25 -27.10
C VAL A 233 -10.80 -5.07 -28.40
N THR A 234 -11.54 -3.98 -28.50
CA THR A 234 -12.23 -3.55 -29.72
C THR A 234 -11.44 -2.41 -30.38
N GLU A 235 -11.59 -2.21 -31.69
CA GLU A 235 -10.93 -1.09 -32.41
C GLU A 235 -11.23 0.28 -31.79
N ARG A 236 -12.44 0.48 -31.24
CA ARG A 236 -12.82 1.69 -30.49
C ARG A 236 -11.98 1.92 -29.23
N ASP A 237 -11.48 0.86 -28.61
CA ASP A 237 -10.64 0.96 -27.41
C ASP A 237 -9.21 1.39 -27.76
N GLU A 238 -8.74 1.06 -28.97
CA GLU A 238 -7.47 1.58 -29.50
C GLU A 238 -7.61 3.04 -29.93
N GLU A 239 -8.69 3.42 -30.62
CA GLU A 239 -8.96 4.83 -30.98
C GLU A 239 -9.08 5.74 -29.75
N PHE A 240 -9.71 5.26 -28.67
CA PHE A 240 -9.83 6.04 -27.43
C PHE A 240 -8.47 6.31 -26.77
N ASP A 241 -7.55 5.34 -26.79
CA ASP A 241 -6.18 5.54 -26.29
C ASP A 241 -5.43 6.56 -27.14
N GLU A 242 -5.50 6.44 -28.46
CA GLU A 242 -4.79 7.33 -29.39
C GLU A 242 -5.26 8.79 -29.28
N LEU A 243 -6.57 9.00 -29.12
CA LEU A 243 -7.15 10.33 -28.86
C LEU A 243 -6.73 10.90 -27.50
N SER A 244 -6.59 10.06 -26.47
CA SER A 244 -6.14 10.49 -25.16
C SER A 244 -4.66 10.89 -25.14
N ASP A 245 -3.81 10.14 -25.84
CA ASP A 245 -2.39 10.44 -26.02
C ASP A 245 -2.16 11.70 -26.87
N GLN A 246 -2.99 11.93 -27.89
CA GLN A 246 -2.94 13.17 -28.68
C GLN A 246 -3.32 14.40 -27.86
N LYS A 247 -4.40 14.33 -27.08
CA LYS A 247 -4.79 15.44 -26.19
C LYS A 247 -3.73 15.79 -25.15
N LEU A 248 -3.07 14.78 -24.55
CA LEU A 248 -1.98 15.00 -23.61
C LEU A 248 -0.79 15.71 -24.27
N LYS A 249 -0.43 15.34 -25.50
CA LYS A 249 0.63 16.01 -26.26
C LYS A 249 0.25 17.44 -26.67
N ASP A 250 -1.01 17.68 -26.99
CA ASP A 250 -1.50 19.01 -27.34
C ASP A 250 -1.58 19.94 -26.11
N GLU A 251 -1.83 19.40 -24.91
CA GLU A 251 -1.78 20.16 -23.65
C GLU A 251 -0.34 20.42 -23.13
N GLU A 252 0.64 19.59 -23.50
CA GLU A 252 2.05 19.77 -23.11
C GLU A 252 2.82 20.82 -23.93
N ILE A 253 2.21 21.49 -24.92
CA ILE A 253 2.89 22.49 -25.77
C ILE A 253 2.19 23.85 -25.72
N THR A 254 2.52 24.67 -24.71
CA THR A 254 2.96 26.09 -24.86
C THR A 254 3.25 26.72 -23.49
N PHE A 255 4.46 26.50 -22.97
CA PHE A 255 5.13 27.50 -22.15
C PHE A 255 6.16 28.20 -23.03
N THR A 256 5.69 29.13 -23.86
CA THR A 256 6.57 30.16 -24.41
C THR A 256 7.00 31.05 -23.26
N LEU A 257 8.27 30.94 -22.87
CA LEU A 257 8.95 31.99 -22.12
C LEU A 257 9.13 33.16 -23.09
N GLU A 258 8.16 34.06 -23.11
CA GLU A 258 8.38 35.47 -23.54
C GLU A 258 8.78 36.32 -22.33
#